data_AF-A0A1C5RN35-F1
#
_entry.id   AF-A0A1C5RN35-F1
#
_cell.length_a   1.000
_cell.length_b   1.000
_cell.length_c   1.000
_cell.angle_alpha   90.00
_cell.angle_beta   90.00
_cell.angle_gamma   90.00
#
_symmetry.space_group_name_H-M   'P 1'
#
loop_
_entity.id
_entity.type
_entity.pdbx_description
1 polymer ?
#
loop_
_entity_poly.entity_id
_entity_poly.type
_entity_poly.pdbx_seq_one_letter_code
_entity_poly.pdbx_strand_id
1 'polypeptide(L)'
;MSMLTCRECGKEFSDKADKCPNCGAPASYSYKVGEVYEVPQSTTKKKMSKCLLISFIIGVLYILYSISYWSGTAGSGADTAEQIGSGIATALVMPHLICTALAVLFNGFGLFMKKRGFALTGAILYTVALVLFPMYFMFVIIEVILSFIGYAKTPKD
;
A
#
# COMPACT_ATOMS: atom_id res chain seq x y z
N MET A 1 9.00 -38.01 11.48
CA MET A 1 9.29 -37.39 12.79
C MET A 1 9.88 -36.03 12.49
N SER A 2 9.13 -34.95 12.75
CA SER A 2 9.61 -33.60 12.43
C SER A 2 10.42 -33.05 13.60
N MET A 3 11.61 -32.53 13.31
CA MET A 3 12.40 -31.81 14.32
C MET A 3 11.89 -30.38 14.44
N LEU A 4 11.71 -29.93 15.68
CA LEU A 4 11.40 -28.55 16.02
C LEU A 4 12.68 -27.86 16.45
N THR A 5 12.90 -26.63 16.00
CA THR A 5 14.01 -25.81 16.52
C THR A 5 13.46 -24.92 17.63
N CYS A 6 14.06 -25.03 18.82
CA CYS A 6 13.71 -24.18 19.95
C CYS A 6 14.17 -22.73 19.70
N ARG A 7 13.27 -21.77 19.86
CA ARG A 7 13.59 -20.34 19.64
C ARG A 7 14.48 -19.72 20.72
N GLU A 8 14.52 -20.32 21.91
CA GLU A 8 15.32 -19.82 23.04
C GLU A 8 16.78 -20.32 23.00
N CYS A 9 17.01 -21.56 22.57
CA CYS A 9 18.35 -22.17 22.60
C CYS A 9 18.88 -22.64 21.24
N GLY A 10 18.10 -22.53 20.17
CA GLY A 10 18.50 -22.89 18.81
C GLY A 10 18.73 -24.37 18.57
N LYS A 11 18.49 -25.25 19.55
CA LYS A 11 18.68 -26.70 19.40
C LYS A 11 17.43 -27.39 18.85
N GLU A 12 17.67 -28.44 18.08
CA GLU A 12 16.63 -29.30 17.51
C GLU A 12 16.16 -30.33 18.54
N PHE A 13 14.84 -30.55 18.61
CA PHE A 13 14.25 -31.55 19.47
C PHE A 13 12.97 -32.13 18.84
N SER A 14 12.51 -33.28 19.34
CA SER A 14 11.33 -33.95 18.79
C SER A 14 10.04 -33.19 19.11
N ASP A 15 9.16 -33.16 18.12
CA ASP A 15 7.76 -32.73 18.19
C ASP A 15 6.89 -33.41 19.25
N LYS A 16 7.37 -34.48 19.91
CA LYS A 16 6.67 -35.16 21.00
C LYS A 16 6.96 -34.61 22.39
N ALA A 17 7.91 -33.69 22.54
CA ALA A 17 8.26 -33.15 23.86
C ALA A 17 7.38 -31.93 24.19
N ASP A 18 6.75 -31.92 25.38
CA ASP A 18 5.95 -30.77 25.86
C ASP A 18 6.82 -29.52 26.17
N LYS A 19 8.10 -29.75 26.45
CA LYS A 19 9.11 -28.72 26.76
C LYS A 19 10.42 -29.07 26.08
N CYS A 20 11.16 -28.06 25.66
CA CYS A 20 12.51 -28.21 25.14
C CYS A 20 13.42 -28.84 26.22
N PRO A 21 14.00 -30.02 25.99
CA PRO A 21 14.82 -30.71 26.99
C PRO A 21 16.14 -29.97 27.29
N ASN A 22 16.55 -29.02 26.45
CA ASN A 22 17.83 -28.33 26.59
C ASN A 22 17.74 -26.98 27.31
N CYS A 23 16.60 -26.29 27.28
CA CYS A 23 16.44 -24.99 27.95
C CYS A 23 15.15 -24.84 28.76
N GLY A 24 14.29 -25.85 28.79
CA GLY A 24 13.04 -25.84 29.55
C GLY A 24 11.92 -24.97 28.97
N ALA A 25 12.16 -24.28 27.84
CA ALA A 25 11.14 -23.49 27.15
C ALA A 25 9.98 -24.40 26.69
N PRO A 26 8.72 -23.95 26.76
CA PRO A 26 7.58 -24.75 26.29
C PRO A 26 7.69 -25.00 24.78
N ALA A 27 7.25 -26.17 24.32
CA ALA A 27 7.35 -26.55 22.90
C ALA A 27 6.56 -25.62 21.95
N SER A 28 5.59 -24.87 22.48
CA SER A 28 4.89 -23.79 21.77
C SER A 28 5.80 -22.67 21.25
N TYR A 29 7.01 -22.54 21.79
CA TYR A 29 8.01 -21.55 21.39
C TYR A 29 8.99 -22.08 20.33
N SER A 30 8.61 -23.12 19.59
CA SER A 30 9.47 -23.78 18.62
C SER A 30 8.83 -23.76 17.24
N TYR A 31 9.65 -23.59 16.19
CA TYR A 31 9.15 -23.46 14.82
C TYR A 31 9.71 -24.57 13.93
N LYS A 32 8.94 -24.93 12.89
CA LYS A 32 9.37 -25.87 11.85
C LYS A 32 10.19 -25.11 10.82
N VAL A 33 11.45 -25.50 10.65
CA VAL A 33 12.34 -24.93 9.62
C VAL A 33 11.91 -25.49 8.26
N GLY A 34 11.43 -24.63 7.36
CA GLY A 34 11.03 -25.00 5.99
C GLY A 34 9.65 -24.51 5.53
N GLU A 35 8.83 -23.93 6.41
CA GLU A 35 7.55 -23.30 6.03
C GLU A 35 7.67 -21.76 6.09
N VAL A 36 7.46 -21.10 4.95
CA VAL A 36 7.33 -19.64 4.86
C VAL A 36 6.05 -19.25 5.61
N TYR A 37 6.17 -18.62 6.78
CA TYR A 37 4.98 -18.17 7.50
C TYR A 37 4.48 -16.85 6.88
N GLU A 38 3.36 -16.93 6.18
CA GLU A 38 2.58 -15.74 5.85
C GLU A 38 1.94 -15.20 7.14
N VAL A 39 2.07 -13.89 7.37
CA VAL A 39 1.45 -13.18 8.51
C VAL A 39 -0.07 -13.47 8.53
N PRO A 40 -0.64 -13.93 9.66
CA PRO A 40 -2.04 -14.36 9.72
C PRO A 40 -2.96 -13.16 9.54
N GLN A 41 -3.74 -13.16 8.45
CA GLN A 41 -4.72 -12.10 8.18
C GLN A 41 -6.00 -12.43 8.94
N SER A 42 -6.30 -11.59 9.93
CA SER A 42 -7.50 -11.68 10.76
C SER A 42 -8.77 -11.61 9.90
N THR A 43 -9.52 -12.71 9.88
CA THR A 43 -10.83 -12.83 9.28
C THR A 43 -11.86 -12.11 10.15
N THR A 44 -12.15 -10.84 9.90
CA THR A 44 -13.22 -10.14 10.63
C THR A 44 -14.28 -9.63 9.66
N LYS A 45 -15.47 -10.21 9.81
CA LYS A 45 -16.79 -9.92 9.23
C LYS A 45 -16.87 -8.79 8.18
N LYS A 46 -17.40 -9.19 7.01
CA LYS A 46 -17.94 -8.41 5.90
C LYS A 46 -18.80 -7.21 6.36
N LYS A 47 -18.17 -6.08 6.69
CA LYS A 47 -18.79 -4.76 6.77
C LYS A 47 -18.06 -3.85 5.79
N MET A 48 -18.81 -3.14 4.95
CA MET A 48 -18.27 -2.31 3.86
C MET A 48 -17.10 -1.45 4.33
N SER A 49 -16.00 -1.50 3.59
CA SER A 49 -14.76 -0.78 3.86
C SER A 49 -14.92 0.72 3.61
N LYS A 50 -15.59 1.42 4.54
CA LYS A 50 -15.76 2.89 4.52
C LYS A 50 -14.42 3.63 4.35
N CYS A 51 -13.33 3.11 4.90
CA CYS A 51 -11.97 3.66 4.70
C CYS A 51 -11.55 3.71 3.22
N LEU A 52 -11.88 2.67 2.45
CA LEU A 52 -11.49 2.59 1.04
C LEU A 52 -12.32 3.59 0.20
N LEU A 53 -13.58 3.80 0.58
CA LEU A 53 -14.43 4.83 -0.03
C LEU A 53 -13.92 6.24 0.25
N ILE A 54 -13.51 6.50 1.49
CA ILE A 54 -12.91 7.78 1.89
C ILE A 54 -11.62 8.04 1.10
N SER A 55 -10.74 7.04 1.00
CA SER A 55 -9.52 7.12 0.19
C SER A 55 -9.81 7.43 -1.28
N PHE A 56 -10.82 6.78 -1.87
CA PHE A 56 -11.23 7.02 -3.25
C PHE A 56 -11.74 8.45 -3.46
N ILE A 57 -12.58 8.97 -2.55
CA ILE A 57 -13.10 10.34 -2.63
C ILE A 57 -11.97 11.36 -2.55
N ILE A 58 -11.03 11.17 -1.61
CA ILE A 58 -9.87 12.06 -1.44
C ILE A 58 -9.00 12.05 -2.72
N GLY A 59 -8.69 10.86 -3.25
CA GLY A 59 -7.90 10.73 -4.48
C GLY A 59 -8.54 11.36 -5.71
N VAL A 60 -9.86 11.23 -5.87
CA VAL A 60 -10.60 11.90 -6.95
C VAL A 60 -10.54 13.43 -6.78
N LEU A 61 -10.75 13.95 -5.56
CA LEU A 61 -10.64 15.38 -5.28
C LEU A 61 -9.22 15.89 -5.54
N TYR A 62 -8.19 15.14 -5.15
CA TYR A 62 -6.79 15.49 -5.39
C TYR A 62 -6.46 15.55 -6.89
N ILE A 63 -6.94 14.59 -7.68
CA ILE A 63 -6.77 14.61 -9.14
C ILE A 63 -7.46 15.83 -9.77
N LEU A 64 -8.69 16.15 -9.35
CA LEU A 64 -9.40 17.33 -9.87
C LEU A 64 -8.68 18.64 -9.50
N TYR A 65 -8.19 18.75 -8.26
CA TYR A 65 -7.36 19.87 -7.84
C TYR A 65 -6.07 19.97 -8.66
N SER A 66 -5.36 18.86 -8.84
CA SER A 66 -4.09 18.83 -9.55
C SER A 66 -4.26 19.14 -11.03
N ILE A 67 -5.28 18.59 -11.69
CA ILE A 67 -5.58 18.89 -13.10
C ILE A 67 -5.95 20.38 -13.26
N SER A 68 -6.78 20.94 -12.40
CA SER A 68 -7.18 22.35 -12.51
C SER A 68 -6.01 23.32 -12.25
N TYR A 69 -5.17 23.04 -11.25
CA TYR A 69 -3.95 23.80 -10.97
C TYR A 69 -2.98 23.76 -12.16
N TRP A 70 -2.61 22.56 -12.62
CA TRP A 70 -1.62 22.39 -13.69
C TRP A 70 -2.15 22.79 -15.08
N SER A 71 -3.43 22.57 -15.37
CA SER A 71 -4.06 23.05 -16.61
C SER A 71 -4.16 24.58 -16.66
N GLY A 72 -4.28 25.24 -15.50
CA GLY A 72 -4.20 26.70 -15.41
C GLY A 72 -2.78 27.22 -15.67
N THR A 73 -1.77 26.54 -15.11
CA THR A 73 -0.35 26.91 -15.27
C THR A 73 0.20 26.69 -16.69
N ALA A 74 -0.27 25.64 -17.39
CA ALA A 74 0.22 25.31 -18.74
C ALA A 74 -0.15 26.35 -19.82
N GLY A 75 -1.09 27.27 -19.54
CA GLY A 75 -1.56 28.28 -20.50
C GLY A 75 -1.39 29.74 -20.06
N SER A 76 -0.82 30.01 -18.89
CA SER A 76 -0.86 31.34 -18.25
C SER A 76 0.37 32.23 -18.47
N GLY A 77 1.31 31.87 -19.33
CA GLY A 77 2.56 32.64 -19.54
C GLY A 77 2.37 33.85 -20.46
N ALA A 78 2.80 35.03 -20.02
CA ALA A 78 2.77 36.26 -20.83
C ALA A 78 3.98 36.36 -21.77
N ASP A 79 5.12 35.84 -21.34
CA ASP A 79 6.38 35.85 -22.08
C ASP A 79 6.85 34.44 -22.49
N THR A 80 7.67 34.37 -23.54
CA THR A 80 8.22 33.11 -24.08
C THR A 80 9.04 32.33 -23.05
N ALA A 81 9.79 33.01 -22.18
CA ALA A 81 10.54 32.37 -21.10
C ALA A 81 9.60 31.74 -20.04
N GLU A 82 8.48 32.40 -19.72
CA GLU A 82 7.46 31.90 -18.80
C GLU A 82 6.74 30.66 -19.36
N GLN A 83 6.40 30.67 -20.65
CA GLN A 83 5.82 29.50 -21.33
C GLN A 83 6.75 28.29 -21.34
N ILE A 84 8.05 28.51 -21.57
CA ILE A 84 9.04 27.43 -21.54
C ILE A 84 9.18 26.90 -20.10
N GLY A 85 9.23 27.80 -19.10
CA GLY A 85 9.29 27.43 -17.69
C GLY A 85 8.09 26.60 -17.23
N SER A 86 6.87 27.03 -17.56
CA SER A 86 5.65 26.30 -17.22
C SER A 86 5.54 24.96 -17.96
N GLY A 87 5.98 24.90 -19.22
CA GLY A 87 6.03 23.68 -20.01
C GLY A 87 6.96 22.63 -19.39
N ILE A 88 8.18 23.02 -19.00
CA ILE A 88 9.14 22.12 -18.34
C ILE A 88 8.60 21.64 -16.99
N ALA A 89 8.03 22.55 -16.19
CA ALA A 89 7.43 22.18 -14.91
C ALA A 89 6.29 21.15 -15.10
N THR A 90 5.43 21.36 -16.10
CA THR A 90 4.29 20.47 -16.37
C THR A 90 4.74 19.10 -16.86
N ALA A 91 5.78 19.05 -17.69
CA ALA A 91 6.38 17.80 -18.15
C ALA A 91 6.99 16.98 -16.99
N LEU A 92 7.58 17.64 -15.99
CA LEU A 92 8.18 16.96 -14.83
C LEU A 92 7.12 16.38 -13.88
N VAL A 93 5.97 17.04 -13.72
CA VAL A 93 4.87 16.54 -12.85
C VAL A 93 3.94 15.55 -13.56
N MET A 94 3.81 15.61 -14.88
CA MET A 94 3.00 14.67 -15.67
C MET A 94 3.13 13.19 -15.26
N PRO A 95 4.32 12.58 -15.10
CA PRO A 95 4.43 11.18 -14.69
C PRO A 95 3.82 10.92 -13.30
N HIS A 96 3.91 11.87 -12.37
CA HIS A 96 3.26 11.77 -11.06
C HIS A 96 1.74 11.76 -11.20
N LEU A 97 1.17 12.68 -11.98
CA LEU A 97 -0.28 12.80 -12.20
C LEU A 97 -0.87 11.56 -12.88
N ILE A 98 -0.15 11.00 -13.86
CA ILE A 98 -0.57 9.77 -14.53
C ILE A 98 -0.58 8.60 -13.54
N CYS A 99 0.49 8.44 -12.74
CA CYS A 99 0.55 7.39 -11.74
C CYS A 99 -0.54 7.52 -10.66
N THR A 100 -0.80 8.72 -10.16
CA THR A 100 -1.90 8.97 -9.19
C THR A 100 -3.26 8.72 -9.83
N ALA A 101 -3.49 9.12 -11.09
CA ALA A 101 -4.75 8.86 -11.79
C ALA A 101 -5.01 7.35 -11.94
N LEU A 102 -3.99 6.59 -12.35
CA LEU A 102 -4.07 5.14 -12.42
C LEU A 102 -4.31 4.55 -11.02
N ALA A 103 -3.62 5.04 -9.99
CA ALA A 103 -3.83 4.60 -8.61
C ALA A 103 -5.28 4.79 -8.17
N VAL A 104 -5.88 5.96 -8.43
CA VAL A 104 -7.30 6.26 -8.15
C VAL A 104 -8.23 5.30 -8.88
N LEU A 105 -7.98 5.03 -10.16
CA LEU A 105 -8.77 4.09 -10.97
C LEU A 105 -8.72 2.67 -10.39
N PHE A 106 -7.52 2.15 -10.12
CA PHE A 106 -7.32 0.81 -9.54
C PHE A 106 -7.91 0.72 -8.12
N ASN A 107 -7.80 1.78 -7.32
CA ASN A 107 -8.42 1.88 -6.00
C ASN A 107 -9.96 1.85 -6.09
N GLY A 108 -10.54 2.54 -7.08
CA GLY A 108 -11.97 2.49 -7.39
C GLY A 108 -12.44 1.10 -7.83
N PHE A 109 -11.69 0.43 -8.72
CA PHE A 109 -11.98 -0.95 -9.11
C PHE A 109 -11.87 -1.93 -7.92
N GLY A 110 -10.89 -1.73 -7.03
CA GLY A 110 -10.77 -2.51 -5.79
C GLY A 110 -11.98 -2.33 -4.86
N LEU A 111 -12.55 -1.12 -4.83
CA LEU A 111 -13.77 -0.84 -4.08
C LEU A 111 -15.02 -1.46 -4.71
N PHE A 112 -15.17 -1.35 -6.02
CA PHE A 112 -16.36 -1.84 -6.73
C PHE A 112 -16.39 -3.37 -6.83
N MET A 113 -15.27 -3.99 -7.21
CA MET A 113 -15.19 -5.44 -7.39
C MET A 113 -14.98 -6.20 -6.08
N LYS A 114 -14.74 -5.51 -4.95
CA LYS A 114 -14.39 -6.10 -3.64
C LYS A 114 -13.22 -7.10 -3.71
N LYS A 115 -12.41 -7.01 -4.76
CA LYS A 115 -11.25 -7.87 -5.02
C LYS A 115 -10.01 -7.21 -4.45
N ARG A 116 -9.20 -8.00 -3.75
CA ARG A 116 -7.98 -7.53 -3.08
C ARG A 116 -6.86 -7.08 -3.96
N GLY A 117 -6.67 -7.78 -5.08
CA GLY A 117 -5.57 -7.49 -6.00
C GLY A 117 -5.58 -6.03 -6.42
N PHE A 118 -6.76 -5.53 -6.82
CA PHE A 118 -6.91 -4.15 -7.27
C PHE A 118 -6.63 -3.10 -6.18
N ALA A 119 -7.03 -3.36 -4.93
CA ALA A 119 -6.71 -2.47 -3.80
C ALA A 119 -5.19 -2.42 -3.51
N LEU A 120 -4.49 -3.56 -3.63
CA LEU A 120 -3.03 -3.61 -3.48
C LEU A 120 -2.33 -2.88 -4.63
N THR A 121 -2.76 -3.11 -5.87
CA THR A 121 -2.19 -2.44 -7.05
C THR A 121 -2.35 -0.93 -6.93
N GLY A 122 -3.51 -0.43 -6.50
CA GLY A 122 -3.73 1.00 -6.26
C GLY A 122 -2.79 1.58 -5.19
N ALA A 123 -2.61 0.88 -4.05
CA ALA A 123 -1.69 1.30 -3.00
C ALA A 123 -0.22 1.36 -3.48
N ILE A 124 0.22 0.36 -4.26
CA ILE A 124 1.56 0.35 -4.86
C ILE A 124 1.72 1.53 -5.83
N LEU A 125 0.73 1.78 -6.70
CA LEU A 125 0.79 2.91 -7.63
C LEU A 125 0.87 4.27 -6.92
N TYR A 126 0.18 4.44 -5.79
CA TYR A 126 0.35 5.64 -4.96
C TYR A 126 1.76 5.78 -4.38
N THR A 127 2.38 4.67 -3.95
CA THR A 127 3.78 4.72 -3.48
C THR A 127 4.76 5.09 -4.60
N VAL A 128 4.56 4.56 -5.81
CA VAL A 128 5.36 4.91 -6.99
C VAL A 128 5.18 6.39 -7.35
N ALA A 129 3.94 6.90 -7.30
CA ALA A 129 3.66 8.31 -7.54
C ALA A 129 4.40 9.20 -6.51
N LEU A 130 4.42 8.82 -5.24
CA LEU A 130 5.12 9.56 -4.18
C LEU A 130 6.63 9.64 -4.44
N VAL A 131 7.24 8.56 -4.94
CA VAL A 131 8.67 8.52 -5.28
C VAL A 131 8.98 9.36 -6.53
N LEU A 132 8.11 9.34 -7.54
CA LEU A 132 8.29 10.10 -8.79
C LEU A 132 8.36 11.62 -8.56
N PHE A 133 7.61 12.14 -7.57
CA PHE A 133 7.63 13.57 -7.27
C PHE A 133 7.44 13.85 -5.76
N PRO A 134 8.52 13.78 -4.96
CA PRO A 134 8.44 13.90 -3.51
C PRO A 134 7.92 15.25 -3.01
N MET A 135 7.98 16.29 -3.85
CA MET A 135 7.58 17.65 -3.49
C MET A 135 6.07 17.76 -3.15
N TYR A 136 5.22 16.85 -3.66
CA TYR A 136 3.76 16.82 -3.37
C TYR A 136 3.35 15.77 -2.33
N PHE A 137 4.30 15.30 -1.52
CA PHE A 137 4.16 14.27 -0.48
C PHE A 137 2.94 14.43 0.46
N MET A 138 2.61 15.66 0.87
CA MET A 138 1.72 15.91 2.02
C MET A 138 0.32 15.30 1.84
N PHE A 139 -0.24 15.37 0.62
CA PHE A 139 -1.59 14.87 0.33
C PHE A 139 -1.58 13.39 -0.03
N VAL A 140 -0.61 12.97 -0.85
CA VAL A 140 -0.50 11.60 -1.35
C VAL A 140 -0.19 10.62 -0.21
N ILE A 141 0.52 11.04 0.85
CA ILE A 141 0.82 10.15 1.98
C ILE A 141 -0.45 9.67 2.70
N ILE A 142 -1.47 10.54 2.80
CA ILE A 142 -2.75 10.20 3.45
C ILE A 142 -3.47 9.14 2.63
N GLU A 143 -3.44 9.27 1.30
CA GLU A 143 -4.02 8.29 0.37
C GLU A 143 -3.31 6.95 0.43
N VAL A 144 -1.97 6.96 0.51
CA VAL A 144 -1.15 5.75 0.70
C VAL A 144 -1.55 5.03 1.98
N ILE A 145 -1.60 5.74 3.12
CA ILE A 145 -1.94 5.13 4.41
C ILE A 145 -3.38 4.57 4.38
N LEU A 146 -4.34 5.34 3.87
CA LEU A 146 -5.74 4.91 3.82
C LEU A 146 -5.96 3.74 2.86
N SER A 147 -5.22 3.67 1.75
CA SER A 147 -5.29 2.56 0.79
C SER A 147 -4.66 1.29 1.37
N PHE A 148 -3.53 1.37 2.09
CA PHE A 148 -2.97 0.23 2.83
C PHE A 148 -3.88 -0.26 3.95
N ILE A 149 -4.49 0.65 4.73
CA ILE A 149 -5.49 0.28 5.76
C ILE A 149 -6.73 -0.34 5.09
N GLY A 150 -7.16 0.21 3.95
CA GLY A 150 -8.25 -0.32 3.15
C GLY A 150 -7.99 -1.75 2.68
N TYR A 151 -6.79 -2.01 2.16
CA TYR A 151 -6.33 -3.36 1.80
C TYR A 151 -6.31 -4.30 3.01
N ALA A 152 -5.71 -3.88 4.14
CA ALA A 152 -5.66 -4.70 5.36
C ALA A 152 -7.06 -5.09 5.87
N LYS A 153 -8.05 -4.20 5.71
CA LYS A 153 -9.45 -4.43 6.10
C LYS A 153 -10.25 -5.29 5.12
N THR A 154 -9.75 -5.58 3.92
CA THR A 154 -10.41 -6.53 3.02
C THR A 154 -10.13 -7.99 3.48
N PRO A 155 -11.14 -8.90 3.55
CA PRO A 155 -11.04 -10.24 4.19
C PRO A 155 -10.61 -11.38 3.24
N LYS A 156 -9.66 -12.29 3.62
CA LYS A 156 -8.91 -13.28 2.73
C LYS A 156 -9.93 -14.12 1.96
N ASP A 157 -9.97 -13.92 0.64
CA ASP A 157 -10.64 -14.85 -0.27
C ASP A 157 -9.67 -16.02 -0.42
#